data_AF-A0A143X7G6-F1
#
_entry.id   AF-A0A143X7G6-F1
#
_cell.length_a   1.000
_cell.length_b   1.000
_cell.length_c   1.000
_cell.angle_alpha   90.00
_cell.angle_beta   90.00
_cell.angle_gamma   90.00
#
_symmetry.space_group_name_H-M   'P 1'
#
loop_
_entity.id
_entity.type
_entity.pdbx_description
1 polymer ?
#
loop_
_entity_poly.entity_id
_entity_poly.type
_entity_poly.pdbx_seq_one_letter_code
_entity_poly.pdbx_strand_id
1 'polypeptide(L)'
;MEHEEQIAIADYELPFDLHSDMPLWEINANCRMVLELEGTPVGNEMKAIQQKWFSSFEEFIDHKDEIRYYDVGDGAALAEYLICEENVFGEIPHELQKHIDYHSYGSELEMDDRYLFTTSGVFGYQ
;
A
#
# COMPACT_ATOMS: atom_id res chain seq x y z
N MET A 1 -9.72 -35.73 -27.06
CA MET A 1 -10.02 -34.95 -25.85
C MET A 1 -8.78 -35.04 -25.00
N GLU A 2 -7.99 -33.98 -24.97
CA GLU A 2 -7.02 -33.83 -23.88
C GLU A 2 -7.84 -33.70 -22.60
N HIS A 3 -7.62 -34.62 -21.66
CA HIS A 3 -8.20 -34.50 -20.33
C HIS A 3 -7.41 -33.40 -19.63
N GLU A 4 -8.00 -32.23 -19.45
CA GLU A 4 -7.45 -31.24 -18.50
C GLU A 4 -7.46 -31.91 -17.12
N GLU A 5 -6.27 -32.16 -16.58
CA GLU A 5 -6.12 -32.67 -15.22
C GLU A 5 -6.72 -31.65 -14.26
N GLN A 6 -7.74 -32.06 -13.49
CA GLN A 6 -8.32 -31.23 -12.46
C GLN A 6 -7.33 -31.14 -11.29
N ILE A 7 -6.59 -30.04 -11.26
CA ILE A 7 -5.67 -29.72 -10.16
C ILE A 7 -6.43 -28.86 -9.16
N ALA A 8 -6.45 -29.28 -7.90
CA ALA A 8 -7.06 -28.54 -6.79
C ALA A 8 -5.98 -28.12 -5.79
N ILE A 9 -5.98 -26.84 -5.40
CA ILE A 9 -5.06 -26.30 -4.39
C ILE A 9 -5.69 -26.56 -3.01
N ALA A 10 -5.07 -27.46 -2.24
CA ALA A 10 -5.58 -27.87 -0.94
C ALA A 10 -5.15 -26.93 0.20
N ASP A 11 -3.99 -26.28 0.06
CA ASP A 11 -3.42 -25.34 1.03
C ASP A 11 -2.46 -24.37 0.30
N TYR A 12 -2.31 -23.14 0.82
CA TYR A 12 -1.44 -22.11 0.25
C TYR A 12 -1.01 -21.08 1.31
N GLU A 13 0.21 -20.56 1.14
CA GLU A 13 0.71 -19.39 1.87
C GLU A 13 1.06 -18.31 0.82
N LEU A 14 0.05 -17.53 0.41
CA LEU A 14 0.21 -16.45 -0.56
C LEU A 14 -0.35 -15.14 0.02
N PRO A 15 0.18 -13.97 -0.41
CA PRO A 15 -0.31 -12.67 0.07
C PRO A 15 -1.63 -12.24 -0.59
N PHE A 16 -2.24 -13.12 -1.40
CA PHE A 16 -3.53 -12.92 -2.06
C PHE A 16 -4.41 -14.17 -1.94
N ASP A 17 -5.72 -13.97 -2.00
CA ASP A 17 -6.68 -15.06 -1.89
C ASP A 17 -6.79 -15.83 -3.21
N LEU A 18 -6.89 -17.16 -3.10
CA LEU A 18 -7.14 -18.04 -4.23
C LEU A 18 -8.62 -18.42 -4.30
N HIS A 19 -9.12 -18.63 -5.51
CA HIS A 19 -10.48 -19.13 -5.76
C HIS A 19 -10.40 -20.46 -6.52
N SER A 20 -11.37 -21.35 -6.31
CA SER A 20 -11.32 -22.71 -6.85
C SER A 20 -11.36 -22.80 -8.38
N ASP A 21 -11.83 -21.74 -9.02
CA ASP A 21 -11.92 -21.55 -10.47
C ASP A 21 -10.75 -20.74 -11.06
N MET A 22 -9.83 -20.25 -10.22
CA MET A 22 -8.66 -19.50 -10.67
C MET A 22 -7.70 -20.42 -11.44
N PRO A 23 -7.41 -20.13 -12.72
CA PRO A 23 -6.54 -20.98 -13.52
C PRO A 23 -5.07 -20.83 -13.11
N LEU A 24 -4.29 -21.92 -13.24
CA LEU A 24 -2.88 -21.94 -12.83
C LEU A 24 -2.01 -20.86 -13.49
N TRP A 25 -2.33 -20.45 -14.72
CA TRP A 25 -1.56 -19.40 -15.41
C TRP A 25 -1.73 -18.02 -14.73
N GLU A 26 -2.91 -17.76 -14.17
CA GLU A 26 -3.25 -16.52 -13.44
C GLU A 26 -2.55 -16.51 -12.09
N ILE A 27 -2.59 -17.63 -11.36
CA ILE A 27 -1.82 -17.81 -10.11
C ILE A 27 -0.33 -17.56 -10.37
N ASN A 28 0.23 -18.15 -11.43
CA ASN A 28 1.62 -17.93 -11.80
C ASN A 28 1.91 -16.47 -12.19
N ALA A 29 0.95 -15.75 -12.77
CA ALA A 29 1.09 -14.33 -13.06
C ALA A 29 1.12 -13.51 -11.78
N ASN A 30 0.19 -13.75 -10.85
CA ASN A 30 0.14 -13.08 -9.55
C ASN A 30 1.39 -13.37 -8.72
N CYS A 31 1.89 -14.61 -8.72
CA CYS A 31 3.15 -14.95 -8.06
C CYS A 31 4.36 -14.19 -8.64
N ARG A 32 4.40 -13.93 -9.96
CA ARG A 32 5.47 -13.10 -10.54
C ARG A 32 5.42 -11.66 -10.04
N MET A 33 4.21 -11.11 -9.88
CA MET A 33 4.03 -9.76 -9.32
C MET A 33 4.43 -9.70 -7.84
N VAL A 34 4.12 -10.73 -7.06
CA VAL A 34 4.58 -10.84 -5.66
C VAL A 34 6.10 -10.83 -5.59
N LEU A 35 6.78 -11.63 -6.42
CA LEU A 35 8.25 -11.68 -6.46
C LEU A 35 8.88 -10.35 -6.90
N GLU A 36 8.19 -9.58 -7.75
CA GLU A 36 8.65 -8.24 -8.16
C GLU A 36 8.57 -7.25 -7.01
N LEU A 37 7.52 -7.32 -6.20
CA LEU A 37 7.30 -6.45 -5.05
C LEU A 37 8.07 -6.89 -3.79
N GLU A 38 8.62 -8.11 -3.78
CA GLU A 38 9.32 -8.67 -2.63
C GLU A 38 10.48 -7.77 -2.16
N GLY A 39 10.52 -7.48 -0.86
CA GLY A 39 11.53 -6.61 -0.25
C GLY A 39 11.27 -5.11 -0.43
N THR A 40 10.22 -4.72 -1.15
CA THR A 40 9.73 -3.32 -1.17
C THR A 40 8.79 -3.06 0.00
N PRO A 41 8.63 -1.81 0.46
CA PRO A 41 7.63 -1.47 1.49
C PRO A 41 6.21 -1.88 1.09
N VAL A 42 5.84 -1.67 -0.18
CA VAL A 42 4.54 -2.08 -0.74
C VAL A 42 4.38 -3.60 -0.66
N GLY A 43 5.43 -4.35 -0.99
CA GLY A 43 5.48 -5.81 -0.88
C GLY A 43 5.26 -6.36 0.53
N ASN A 44 5.83 -5.69 1.52
CA ASN A 44 5.72 -6.12 2.92
C ASN A 44 4.30 -5.95 3.48
N GLU A 45 3.56 -4.96 2.98
CA GLU A 45 2.24 -4.59 3.47
C GLU A 45 1.13 -4.86 2.44
N MET A 46 1.36 -5.71 1.44
CA MET A 46 0.45 -5.98 0.31
C MET A 46 -0.98 -6.27 0.76
N LYS A 47 -1.14 -7.10 1.79
CA LYS A 47 -2.46 -7.48 2.30
C LYS A 47 -3.18 -6.30 2.96
N ALA A 48 -2.47 -5.48 3.71
CA ALA A 48 -3.06 -4.31 4.36
C ALA A 48 -3.45 -3.24 3.34
N ILE A 49 -2.58 -2.99 2.36
CA ILE A 49 -2.80 -2.07 1.24
C ILE A 49 -4.01 -2.51 0.41
N GLN A 50 -4.03 -3.79 0.00
CA GLN A 50 -5.14 -4.36 -0.74
C GLN A 50 -6.45 -4.19 0.04
N GLN A 51 -6.50 -4.60 1.30
CA GLN A 51 -7.71 -4.50 2.13
C GLN A 51 -8.19 -3.05 2.36
N LYS A 52 -7.28 -2.07 2.33
CA LYS A 52 -7.62 -0.66 2.55
C LYS A 52 -8.31 -0.04 1.33
N TRP A 53 -7.81 -0.29 0.12
CA TRP A 53 -8.22 0.46 -1.07
C TRP A 53 -8.78 -0.38 -2.22
N PHE A 54 -8.53 -1.68 -2.26
CA PHE A 54 -8.77 -2.51 -3.44
C PHE A 54 -9.65 -3.73 -3.14
N SER A 55 -10.56 -4.06 -4.05
CA SER A 55 -11.47 -5.19 -3.88
C SER A 55 -10.83 -6.53 -4.22
N SER A 56 -9.76 -6.51 -5.02
CA SER A 56 -9.02 -7.72 -5.42
C SER A 56 -7.51 -7.47 -5.51
N PHE A 57 -6.74 -8.55 -5.57
CA PHE A 57 -5.30 -8.47 -5.77
C PHE A 57 -4.93 -7.91 -7.15
N GLU A 58 -5.67 -8.26 -8.19
CA GLU A 58 -5.44 -7.76 -9.54
C GLU A 58 -5.63 -6.23 -9.60
N GLU A 59 -6.69 -5.71 -8.99
CA GLU A 59 -6.93 -4.27 -8.91
C GLU A 59 -5.79 -3.56 -8.17
N PHE A 60 -5.30 -4.14 -7.08
CA PHE A 60 -4.12 -3.62 -6.39
C PHE A 60 -2.88 -3.61 -7.29
N ILE A 61 -2.61 -4.68 -8.04
CA ILE A 61 -1.44 -4.75 -8.93
C ILE A 61 -1.51 -3.72 -10.06
N ASP A 62 -2.70 -3.47 -10.63
CA ASP A 62 -2.89 -2.47 -11.68
C ASP A 62 -2.56 -1.05 -11.19
N HIS A 63 -2.77 -0.78 -9.89
CA HIS A 63 -2.54 0.53 -9.26
C HIS A 63 -1.26 0.60 -8.41
N LYS A 64 -0.43 -0.45 -8.38
CA LYS A 64 0.73 -0.55 -7.48
C LYS A 64 1.71 0.63 -7.60
N ASP A 65 1.85 1.18 -8.80
CA ASP A 65 2.79 2.27 -9.11
C ASP A 65 2.24 3.67 -8.75
N GLU A 66 0.94 3.75 -8.44
CA GLU A 66 0.27 4.98 -7.99
C GLU A 66 0.35 5.18 -6.47
N ILE A 67 0.66 4.10 -5.74
CA ILE A 67 0.77 4.10 -4.29
C ILE A 67 2.07 4.80 -3.89
N ARG A 68 1.94 5.86 -3.10
CA ARG A 68 3.07 6.57 -2.51
C ARG A 68 3.47 5.93 -1.20
N TYR A 69 4.77 5.80 -1.00
CA TYR A 69 5.35 5.35 0.25
C TYR A 69 6.08 6.50 0.94
N TYR A 70 5.79 6.71 2.22
CA TYR A 70 6.44 7.65 3.10
C TYR A 70 7.16 6.87 4.21
N ASP A 71 8.48 6.99 4.27
CA ASP A 71 9.33 6.38 5.30
C ASP A 71 9.25 7.20 6.61
N VAL A 72 8.06 7.20 7.22
CA VAL A 72 7.73 7.94 8.45
C VAL A 72 6.93 7.05 9.39
N GLY A 73 7.08 7.27 10.70
CA GLY A 73 6.54 6.36 11.72
C GLY A 73 5.15 6.71 12.26
N ASP A 74 4.71 7.96 12.14
CA ASP A 74 3.45 8.44 12.74
C ASP A 74 2.85 9.62 11.96
N GLY A 75 1.62 10.03 12.32
CA GLY A 75 0.91 11.11 11.66
C GLY A 75 1.63 12.46 11.76
N ALA A 76 2.33 12.74 12.85
CA ALA A 76 3.05 14.00 13.01
C ALA A 76 4.25 14.09 12.05
N ALA A 77 5.00 12.99 11.89
CA ALA A 77 6.10 12.90 10.94
C ALA A 77 5.60 12.98 9.48
N LEU A 78 4.46 12.36 9.17
CA LEU A 78 3.82 12.51 7.86
C LEU A 78 3.40 13.96 7.61
N ALA A 79 2.75 14.60 8.58
CA ALA A 79 2.35 16.00 8.51
C ALA A 79 3.55 16.91 8.24
N GLU A 80 4.67 16.69 8.95
CA GLU A 80 5.90 17.44 8.72
C GLU A 80 6.43 17.23 7.30
N TYR A 81 6.50 15.98 6.83
CA TYR A 81 6.97 15.66 5.48
C TYR A 81 6.11 16.34 4.39
N LEU A 82 4.78 16.22 4.48
CA LEU A 82 3.86 16.81 3.50
C LEU A 82 3.96 18.33 3.46
N ILE A 83 4.11 18.97 4.62
CA ILE A 83 4.17 20.43 4.72
C ILE A 83 5.54 20.96 4.25
N CYS A 84 6.63 20.35 4.69
CA CYS A 84 7.97 20.88 4.48
C CYS A 84 8.60 20.41 3.17
N GLU A 85 8.44 19.13 2.83
CA GLU A 85 9.06 18.52 1.65
C GLU A 85 8.13 18.62 0.44
N GLU A 86 6.86 18.22 0.59
CA GLU A 86 5.89 18.27 -0.52
C GLU A 86 5.21 19.63 -0.70
N ASN A 87 5.38 20.55 0.26
CA ASN A 87 4.80 21.90 0.23
C ASN A 87 3.29 21.88 -0.07
N VAL A 88 2.52 20.98 0.55
CA VAL A 88 1.07 20.84 0.30
C VAL A 88 0.26 22.11 0.59
N PHE A 89 0.81 23.03 1.42
CA PHE A 89 0.24 24.35 1.70
C PHE A 89 1.05 25.51 1.09
N GLY A 90 1.95 25.22 0.15
CA GLY A 90 2.92 26.15 -0.40
C GLY A 90 4.14 26.36 0.49
N GLU A 91 5.07 27.20 0.04
CA GLU A 91 6.31 27.49 0.77
C GLU A 91 6.02 28.24 2.07
N ILE A 92 6.27 27.57 3.20
CA ILE A 92 6.19 28.19 4.53
C ILE A 92 7.60 28.62 4.96
N PRO A 93 7.82 29.89 5.34
CA PRO A 93 9.11 30.33 5.86
C PRO A 93 9.58 29.47 7.03
N HIS A 94 10.86 29.08 7.06
CA HIS A 94 11.45 28.25 8.11
C HIS A 94 11.19 28.76 9.53
N GLU A 95 11.14 30.09 9.72
CA GLU A 95 10.83 30.69 11.02
C GLU A 95 9.41 30.38 11.51
N LEU A 96 8.46 30.08 10.62
CA LEU A 96 7.09 29.71 10.95
C LEU A 96 6.90 28.20 11.05
N GLN A 97 7.72 27.38 10.36
CA GLN A 97 7.63 25.92 10.40
C GLN A 97 7.73 25.38 11.84
N LYS A 98 8.65 25.94 12.65
CA LYS A 98 8.83 25.57 14.07
C LYS A 98 7.62 25.86 14.99
N HIS A 99 6.63 26.60 14.48
CA HIS A 99 5.42 26.97 15.21
C HIS A 99 4.18 26.21 14.73
N ILE A 100 4.32 25.32 13.74
CA ILE A 100 3.23 24.48 13.26
C ILE A 100 3.01 23.33 14.25
N ASP A 101 1.73 23.07 14.55
CA ASP A 101 1.33 21.91 15.32
C ASP A 101 1.13 20.70 14.39
N TYR A 102 2.22 19.98 14.13
CA TYR A 102 2.22 18.78 13.29
C TYR A 102 1.41 17.63 13.91
N HIS A 103 1.26 17.58 15.23
CA HIS A 103 0.50 16.52 15.88
C HIS A 103 -1.00 16.66 15.59
N SER A 104 -1.52 17.88 15.67
CA SER A 104 -2.93 18.15 15.36
C SER A 104 -3.26 17.79 13.91
N TYR A 105 -2.45 18.24 12.94
CA TYR A 105 -2.65 17.87 11.54
C TYR A 105 -2.43 16.37 11.29
N GLY A 106 -1.41 15.79 11.91
CA GLY A 106 -1.13 14.36 11.84
C GLY A 106 -2.29 13.48 12.31
N SER A 107 -2.97 13.89 13.38
CA SER A 107 -4.17 13.19 13.87
C SER A 107 -5.32 13.22 12.84
N GLU A 108 -5.45 14.31 12.07
CA GLU A 108 -6.42 14.38 10.97
C GLU A 108 -6.02 13.45 9.81
N LEU A 109 -4.72 13.38 9.48
CA LEU A 109 -4.20 12.49 8.44
C LEU A 109 -4.39 11.00 8.79
N GLU A 110 -4.24 10.63 10.06
CA GLU A 110 -4.50 9.26 10.54
C GLU A 110 -5.97 8.84 10.41
N MET A 111 -6.89 9.81 10.43
CA MET A 111 -8.33 9.59 10.22
C MET A 111 -8.74 9.66 8.75
N ASP A 112 -7.86 10.09 7.86
CA ASP A 112 -8.13 10.24 6.43
C ASP A 112 -7.92 8.90 5.70
N ASP A 113 -8.94 8.46 4.97
CA ASP A 113 -8.92 7.18 4.25
C ASP A 113 -7.89 7.11 3.12
N ARG A 114 -7.32 8.25 2.72
CA ARG A 114 -6.22 8.31 1.74
C ARG A 114 -4.91 7.73 2.27
N TYR A 115 -4.76 7.61 3.59
CA TYR A 115 -3.52 7.12 4.19
C TYR A 115 -3.73 5.80 4.94
N LEU A 116 -2.68 4.96 4.88
CA LEU A 116 -2.58 3.71 5.61
C LEU A 116 -1.30 3.73 6.45
N PHE A 117 -1.46 3.74 7.76
CA PHE A 117 -0.36 3.70 8.71
C PHE A 117 -0.03 2.25 9.05
N THR A 118 1.23 1.86 8.86
CA THR A 118 1.71 0.49 9.10
C THR A 118 3.00 0.51 9.93
N THR A 119 3.48 -0.67 10.33
CA THR A 119 4.79 -0.79 10.97
C THR A 119 5.96 -0.52 10.03
N SER A 120 5.74 -0.59 8.71
CA SER A 120 6.76 -0.40 7.67
C SER A 120 6.82 1.05 7.15
N GLY A 121 5.93 1.92 7.60
CA GLY A 121 5.79 3.31 7.17
C GLY A 121 4.34 3.67 6.82
N VAL A 122 4.16 4.78 6.10
CA VAL A 122 2.83 5.24 5.68
C VAL A 122 2.67 5.13 4.18
N PHE A 123 1.52 4.65 3.73
CA PHE A 123 1.15 4.58 2.32
C PHE A 123 0.04 5.59 2.01
N GLY A 124 0.09 6.20 0.83
CA GLY A 124 -0.93 7.11 0.34
C GLY A 124 -1.44 6.71 -1.04
N TYR A 125 -2.76 6.78 -1.23
CA TYR A 125 -3.42 6.46 -2.51
C TYR A 125 -4.59 7.42 -2.76
N GLN A 126 -4.69 7.96 -3.99
CA GLN A 126 -5.74 8.92 -4.41
C GLN A 126 -6.02 8.85 -5.91
#